data_AF-A0A8W8IW47-F1
#
_entry.id   AF-A0A8W8IW47-F1
#
_cell.length_a   1.000
_cell.length_b   1.000
_cell.length_c   1.000
_cell.angle_alpha   90.00
_cell.angle_beta   90.00
_cell.angle_gamma   90.00
#
_symmetry.space_group_name_H-M   'P 1'
#
loop_
_entity.id
_entity.type
_entity.pdbx_description
1 polymer ?
#
loop_
_entity_poly.entity_id
_entity_poly.type
_entity_poly.pdbx_seq_one_letter_code
_entity_poly.pdbx_strand_id
1 'polypeptide(L)'
;MIIAVLAAIAVILGITLYFLYHRAIIRAHINFTIYNRNFTDAMDNHTSADFKNIAEPLCDEMDRYFFTSEFKYFYLQCKVHDLTDNAGKVGVYFSVDFLDNIYTQNVKVIQDIILKKSGRLVKDNALFLVIREFLVYIKSFSIRLEKIPTDGPIHLPRIPYYDDKCSEEPCQNNATCVSNGYTVYQCECTKGWKGKHCEVDVNECTKYPLPQQWKMH
;
A
#
# COMPACT_ATOMS: atom_id res chain seq x y z
N MET A 1 54.49 -12.31 -18.05
CA MET A 1 53.44 -13.14 -17.39
C MET A 1 52.76 -12.42 -16.23
N ILE A 2 53.48 -11.93 -15.22
CA ILE A 2 52.89 -11.30 -14.01
C ILE A 2 52.00 -10.08 -14.31
N ILE A 3 52.42 -9.19 -15.21
CA ILE A 3 51.65 -7.98 -15.59
C ILE A 3 50.31 -8.32 -16.24
N ALA A 4 50.26 -9.38 -17.07
CA ALA A 4 49.03 -9.83 -17.72
C ALA A 4 48.03 -10.43 -16.71
N VAL A 5 48.54 -11.13 -15.70
CA VAL A 5 47.72 -11.69 -14.60
C VAL A 5 47.14 -10.57 -13.73
N LEU A 6 47.94 -9.55 -13.39
CA LEU A 6 47.46 -8.39 -12.61
C LEU A 6 46.40 -7.59 -13.38
N ALA A 7 46.56 -7.40 -14.70
CA ALA A 7 45.57 -6.73 -15.53
C ALA A 7 44.25 -7.53 -15.62
N ALA A 8 44.32 -8.85 -15.79
CA ALA A 8 43.14 -9.70 -15.81
C ALA A 8 42.40 -9.69 -14.46
N ILE A 9 43.12 -9.74 -13.34
CA ILE A 9 42.54 -9.63 -11.99
C ILE A 9 41.90 -8.25 -11.80
N ALA A 10 42.54 -7.16 -12.23
CA ALA A 10 41.97 -5.82 -12.13
C ALA A 10 40.70 -5.64 -12.97
N VAL A 11 40.62 -6.26 -14.16
CA VAL A 11 39.42 -6.28 -15.00
C VAL A 11 38.31 -7.12 -14.36
N ILE A 12 38.62 -8.31 -13.85
CA ILE A 12 37.64 -9.18 -13.17
C ILE A 12 37.14 -8.53 -11.88
N LEU A 13 38.03 -7.93 -11.08
CA LEU A 13 37.67 -7.15 -9.89
C LEU A 13 36.86 -5.91 -10.28
N GLY A 14 37.23 -5.19 -11.34
CA GLY A 14 36.48 -4.04 -11.83
C GLY A 14 35.07 -4.40 -12.32
N ILE A 15 34.93 -5.51 -13.04
CA ILE A 15 33.64 -6.03 -13.51
C ILE A 15 32.80 -6.55 -12.34
N THR A 16 33.39 -7.30 -11.40
CA THR A 16 32.66 -7.78 -10.21
C THR A 16 32.27 -6.64 -9.28
N LEU A 17 33.13 -5.64 -9.07
CA LEU A 17 32.82 -4.42 -8.33
C LEU A 17 31.74 -3.59 -9.03
N TYR A 18 31.76 -3.50 -10.37
CA TYR A 18 30.71 -2.87 -11.16
C TYR A 18 29.36 -3.57 -10.98
N PHE A 19 29.31 -4.91 -11.05
CA PHE A 19 28.09 -5.68 -10.77
C PHE A 19 27.65 -5.61 -9.30
N LEU A 20 28.58 -5.43 -8.36
CA LEU A 20 28.28 -5.19 -6.94
C LEU A 20 27.73 -3.76 -6.70
N TYR A 21 28.10 -2.81 -7.55
CA TYR A 21 27.75 -1.38 -7.45
C TYR A 21 26.46 -1.02 -8.20
N HIS A 22 26.20 -1.68 -9.33
CA HIS A 22 24.97 -1.53 -10.11
C HIS A 22 23.95 -2.58 -9.68
N ARG A 23 23.04 -2.17 -8.80
CA ARG A 23 21.82 -2.94 -8.54
C ARG A 23 20.75 -2.55 -9.55
N ALA A 24 19.67 -3.32 -9.58
CA ALA A 24 18.48 -2.96 -10.32
C ALA A 24 17.29 -2.96 -9.38
N ILE A 25 16.30 -2.15 -9.74
CA ILE A 25 14.97 -2.18 -9.15
C ILE A 25 14.07 -2.90 -10.13
N ILE A 26 13.28 -3.84 -9.62
CA ILE A 26 12.16 -4.41 -10.37
C ILE A 26 10.92 -3.62 -10.00
N ARG A 27 10.43 -2.83 -10.95
CA ARG A 27 9.19 -2.08 -10.83
C ARG A 27 8.05 -2.89 -11.40
N ALA A 28 7.12 -3.29 -10.54
CA ALA A 28 5.88 -3.92 -10.94
C ALA A 28 4.80 -2.85 -11.16
N HIS A 29 4.48 -2.58 -12.41
CA HIS A 29 3.38 -1.71 -12.83
C HIS A 29 2.08 -2.48 -12.76
N ILE A 30 1.14 -2.00 -11.96
CA ILE A 30 -0.12 -2.68 -11.67
C ILE A 30 -1.26 -1.76 -12.07
N ASN A 31 -2.18 -2.31 -12.87
CA ASN A 31 -3.38 -1.62 -13.30
C ASN A 31 -4.61 -2.42 -12.94
N PHE A 32 -5.63 -1.73 -12.44
CA PHE A 32 -6.92 -2.34 -12.20
C PHE A 32 -8.05 -1.31 -12.22
N THR A 33 -9.30 -1.76 -12.25
CA THR A 33 -10.47 -0.86 -12.21
C THR A 33 -11.36 -1.16 -11.02
N ILE A 34 -11.70 -0.10 -10.28
CA ILE A 34 -12.64 -0.14 -9.16
C ILE A 34 -14.06 0.01 -9.70
N TYR A 35 -14.83 -1.07 -9.65
CA TYR A 35 -16.18 -1.10 -10.22
C TYR A 35 -17.26 -0.44 -9.33
N ASN A 36 -17.06 -0.45 -8.01
CA ASN A 36 -18.02 0.10 -7.05
C ASN A 36 -17.76 1.57 -6.68
N ARG A 37 -16.90 2.27 -7.44
CA ARG A 37 -16.69 3.73 -7.35
C ARG A 37 -16.82 4.34 -8.73
N ASN A 38 -17.35 5.56 -8.78
CA ASN A 38 -17.41 6.34 -10.01
C ASN A 38 -16.23 7.32 -10.03
N PHE A 39 -15.72 7.58 -11.24
CA PHE A 39 -14.69 8.59 -11.45
C PHE A 39 -15.28 10.00 -11.30
N THR A 40 -14.47 10.93 -10.82
CA THR A 40 -14.81 12.36 -10.73
C THR A 40 -13.61 13.17 -11.16
N ASP A 41 -13.80 14.29 -11.86
CA ASP A 41 -12.72 15.14 -12.38
C ASP A 41 -11.71 15.62 -11.31
N ALA A 42 -12.15 15.70 -10.04
CA ALA A 42 -11.26 16.00 -8.91
C ALA A 42 -10.16 14.94 -8.72
N MET A 43 -10.36 13.70 -9.17
CA MET A 43 -9.39 12.61 -9.10
C MET A 43 -8.20 12.79 -10.06
N ASP A 44 -8.31 13.64 -11.10
CA ASP A 44 -7.18 13.97 -11.97
C ASP A 44 -6.12 14.82 -11.24
N ASN A 45 -6.52 15.51 -10.16
CA ASN A 45 -5.60 16.30 -9.36
C ASN A 45 -5.02 15.46 -8.20
N HIS A 46 -3.73 15.14 -8.28
CA HIS A 46 -3.01 14.35 -7.26
C HIS A 46 -3.03 14.97 -5.85
N THR A 47 -3.29 16.28 -5.74
CA THR A 47 -3.38 16.97 -4.45
C THR A 47 -4.78 16.93 -3.83
N SER A 48 -5.80 16.52 -4.61
CA SER A 48 -7.18 16.50 -4.17
C SER A 48 -7.42 15.46 -3.08
N ALA A 49 -8.43 15.71 -2.25
CA ALA A 49 -8.87 14.73 -1.27
C ALA A 49 -9.34 13.44 -1.94
N ASP A 50 -10.01 13.53 -3.09
CA ASP A 50 -10.55 12.36 -3.81
C ASP A 50 -9.45 11.44 -4.31
N PHE A 51 -8.35 12.00 -4.83
CA PHE A 51 -7.17 11.21 -5.20
C PHE A 51 -6.54 10.57 -3.96
N LYS A 52 -6.24 11.36 -2.93
CA LYS A 52 -5.57 10.89 -1.70
C LYS A 52 -6.36 9.82 -0.95
N ASN A 53 -7.69 9.94 -0.90
CA ASN A 53 -8.60 8.98 -0.28
C ASN A 53 -8.58 7.59 -0.93
N ILE A 54 -8.05 7.47 -2.15
CA ILE A 54 -7.84 6.19 -2.84
C ILE A 54 -6.36 5.81 -2.80
N ALA A 55 -5.48 6.77 -3.10
CA ALA A 55 -4.06 6.53 -3.27
C ALA A 55 -3.34 6.12 -1.98
N GLU A 56 -3.55 6.85 -0.88
CA GLU A 56 -2.85 6.58 0.39
C GLU A 56 -3.29 5.23 0.98
N PRO A 57 -4.61 4.95 1.13
CA PRO A 57 -5.04 3.66 1.69
C PRO A 57 -4.65 2.46 0.83
N LEU A 58 -4.56 2.63 -0.50
CA LEU A 58 -4.11 1.56 -1.38
C LEU A 58 -2.63 1.21 -1.15
N CYS A 59 -1.75 2.20 -1.07
CA CYS A 59 -0.35 1.93 -0.81
C CYS A 59 -0.11 1.44 0.62
N ASP A 60 -0.83 1.94 1.63
CA ASP A 60 -0.81 1.40 2.99
C ASP A 60 -1.08 -0.11 3.02
N GLU A 61 -2.07 -0.56 2.23
CA GLU A 61 -2.45 -1.97 2.16
C GLU A 61 -1.40 -2.80 1.40
N MET A 62 -0.80 -2.25 0.34
CA MET A 62 0.28 -2.92 -0.40
C MET A 62 1.55 -3.02 0.45
N ASP A 63 1.93 -1.96 1.15
CA ASP A 63 3.00 -1.97 2.14
C ASP A 63 2.78 -3.11 3.13
N ARG A 64 1.57 -3.18 3.71
CA ARG A 64 1.18 -4.25 4.65
C ARG A 64 1.31 -5.64 4.02
N TYR A 65 0.88 -5.84 2.78
CA TYR A 65 0.95 -7.13 2.11
C TYR A 65 2.39 -7.61 1.97
N PHE A 66 3.28 -6.76 1.47
CA PHE A 66 4.64 -7.14 1.17
C PHE A 66 5.52 -7.19 2.42
N PHE A 67 5.36 -6.27 3.37
CA PHE A 67 6.11 -6.33 4.64
C PHE A 67 5.71 -7.49 5.56
N THR A 68 4.48 -7.99 5.44
CA THR A 68 4.02 -9.20 6.17
C THR A 68 4.15 -10.48 5.34
N SER A 69 4.98 -10.46 4.29
CA SER A 69 5.27 -11.59 3.41
C SER A 69 6.75 -11.96 3.43
N GLU A 70 7.10 -13.02 2.70
CA GLU A 70 8.49 -13.40 2.42
C GLU A 70 9.28 -12.34 1.62
N PHE A 71 8.60 -11.34 1.04
CA PHE A 71 9.20 -10.25 0.29
C PHE A 71 9.60 -9.04 1.13
N LYS A 72 9.40 -9.07 2.45
CA LYS A 72 9.65 -7.91 3.33
C LYS A 72 11.05 -7.29 3.22
N TYR A 73 12.06 -8.09 2.85
CA TYR A 73 13.44 -7.64 2.66
C TYR A 73 13.75 -7.16 1.23
N PHE A 74 12.89 -7.46 0.28
CA PHE A 74 13.03 -7.09 -1.12
C PHE A 74 12.11 -5.94 -1.51
N TYR A 75 11.01 -5.74 -0.80
CA TYR A 75 10.08 -4.64 -1.00
C TYR A 75 10.74 -3.29 -0.68
N LEU A 76 10.54 -2.30 -1.56
CA LEU A 76 11.08 -0.96 -1.40
C LEU A 76 9.97 0.07 -1.12
N GLN A 77 8.97 0.16 -1.99
CA GLN A 77 7.91 1.17 -1.88
C GLN A 77 6.72 0.85 -2.78
N CYS A 78 5.58 1.44 -2.44
CA CYS A 78 4.42 1.57 -3.30
C CYS A 78 4.27 3.04 -3.72
N LYS A 79 3.87 3.27 -4.97
CA LYS A 79 3.51 4.59 -5.47
C LYS A 79 2.31 4.50 -6.39
N VAL A 80 1.22 5.20 -6.04
CA VAL A 80 0.13 5.46 -6.98
C VAL A 80 0.56 6.58 -7.91
N HIS A 81 0.48 6.33 -9.22
CA HIS A 81 0.84 7.32 -10.23
C HIS A 81 -0.40 8.10 -10.63
N ASP A 82 -1.47 7.42 -11.04
CA ASP A 82 -2.64 8.09 -11.61
C ASP A 82 -3.94 7.34 -11.29
N LEU A 83 -5.03 8.12 -11.22
CA LEU A 83 -6.40 7.63 -11.26
C LEU A 83 -7.01 8.10 -12.59
N THR A 84 -7.61 7.18 -13.34
CA THR A 84 -8.11 7.46 -14.68
C THR A 84 -9.59 7.12 -14.82
N ASP A 85 -10.28 7.80 -15.73
CA ASP A 85 -11.63 7.39 -16.12
C ASP A 85 -11.57 6.14 -17.01
N ASN A 86 -12.18 5.06 -16.54
CA ASN A 86 -12.43 3.86 -17.32
C ASN A 86 -13.94 3.58 -17.41
N ALA A 87 -14.59 4.19 -18.41
CA ALA A 87 -16.02 4.08 -18.66
C ALA A 87 -16.90 4.50 -17.44
N GLY A 88 -16.55 5.62 -16.83
CA GLY A 88 -17.18 6.18 -15.63
C GLY A 88 -16.72 5.55 -14.32
N LYS A 89 -15.76 4.61 -14.37
CA LYS A 89 -15.20 3.90 -13.21
C LYS A 89 -13.76 4.31 -12.96
N VAL A 90 -13.32 4.17 -11.72
CA VAL A 90 -11.97 4.57 -11.33
C VAL A 90 -10.96 3.51 -11.78
N GLY A 91 -10.20 3.80 -12.83
CA GLY A 91 -8.97 3.11 -13.17
C GLY A 91 -7.85 3.53 -12.20
N VAL A 92 -7.06 2.58 -11.75
CA VAL A 92 -5.93 2.83 -10.83
C VAL A 92 -4.66 2.31 -11.48
N TYR A 93 -3.67 3.18 -11.56
CA TYR A 93 -2.31 2.84 -12.00
C TYR A 93 -1.31 3.14 -10.89
N PHE A 94 -0.65 2.10 -10.41
CA PHE A 94 0.36 2.21 -9.35
C PHE A 94 1.53 1.28 -9.62
N SER A 95 2.66 1.54 -8.96
CA SER A 95 3.82 0.66 -9.01
C SER A 95 4.27 0.22 -7.64
N VAL A 96 4.77 -1.01 -7.59
CA VAL A 96 5.51 -1.54 -6.45
C VAL A 96 6.95 -1.80 -6.87
N ASP A 97 7.90 -1.25 -6.11
CA ASP A 97 9.33 -1.41 -6.38
C ASP A 97 9.92 -2.49 -5.47
N PHE A 98 10.74 -3.35 -6.06
CA PHE A 98 11.49 -4.38 -5.35
C PHE A 98 12.97 -4.35 -5.72
N LEU A 99 13.82 -4.86 -4.82
CA LEU A 99 15.19 -5.24 -5.16
C LEU A 99 15.18 -6.36 -6.20
N ASP A 100 16.11 -6.27 -7.15
CA ASP A 100 16.30 -7.29 -8.17
C ASP A 100 16.73 -8.64 -7.59
N ASN A 101 15.93 -9.68 -7.84
CA ASN A 101 16.15 -11.08 -7.43
C ASN A 101 15.32 -12.03 -8.33
N ILE A 102 15.66 -13.31 -8.35
CA ILE A 102 14.96 -14.37 -9.08
C ILE A 102 13.45 -14.43 -8.79
N TYR A 103 13.04 -14.09 -7.57
CA TYR A 103 11.62 -14.09 -7.19
C TYR A 103 10.88 -12.83 -7.66
N THR A 104 11.51 -11.65 -7.54
CA THR A 104 10.89 -10.36 -7.91
C THR A 104 10.81 -10.16 -9.42
N GLN A 105 11.63 -10.87 -10.20
CA GLN A 105 11.54 -10.95 -11.66
C GLN A 105 10.38 -11.82 -12.17
N ASN A 106 9.62 -12.48 -11.30
CA ASN A 106 8.53 -13.38 -11.69
C ASN A 106 7.15 -12.77 -11.40
N VAL A 107 6.43 -12.39 -12.46
CA VAL A 107 5.07 -11.82 -12.38
C VAL A 107 4.12 -12.70 -11.56
N LYS A 108 4.17 -14.03 -11.75
CA LYS A 108 3.25 -14.96 -11.09
C LYS A 108 3.45 -14.97 -9.58
N VAL A 109 4.68 -14.81 -9.11
CA VAL A 109 4.97 -14.80 -7.66
C VAL A 109 4.41 -13.53 -7.02
N ILE A 110 4.61 -12.37 -7.66
CA ILE A 110 4.04 -11.10 -7.18
C ILE A 110 2.51 -11.16 -7.21
N GLN A 111 1.93 -11.68 -8.29
CA GLN A 111 0.51 -11.86 -8.44
C GLN A 111 -0.08 -12.77 -7.34
N ASP A 112 0.53 -13.92 -7.07
CA ASP A 112 0.05 -14.87 -6.07
C ASP A 112 0.01 -14.27 -4.66
N ILE A 113 0.97 -13.40 -4.30
CA ILE A 113 0.99 -12.72 -2.99
C ILE A 113 -0.18 -11.76 -2.87
N ILE A 114 -0.38 -10.92 -3.89
CA ILE A 114 -1.48 -9.96 -3.93
C ILE A 114 -2.80 -10.72 -3.82
N LEU A 115 -2.98 -11.79 -4.61
CA LEU A 115 -4.19 -12.63 -4.61
C LEU A 115 -4.41 -13.38 -3.28
N LYS A 116 -3.35 -13.85 -2.64
CA LYS A 116 -3.45 -14.58 -1.36
C LYS A 116 -3.87 -13.65 -0.22
N LYS A 117 -3.40 -12.40 -0.20
CA LYS A 117 -3.67 -11.42 0.85
C LYS A 117 -4.99 -10.65 0.66
N SER A 118 -5.44 -10.51 -0.58
CA SER A 118 -6.67 -9.79 -0.95
C SER A 118 -7.98 -10.53 -0.62
N GLY A 119 -7.92 -11.84 -0.37
CA GLY A 119 -9.10 -12.63 0.02
C GLY A 119 -9.76 -13.32 -1.18
N ARG A 120 -9.84 -14.65 -1.09
CA ARG A 120 -10.34 -15.54 -2.16
C ARG A 120 -11.86 -15.62 -2.14
N LEU A 121 -12.54 -14.68 -2.79
CA LEU A 121 -13.90 -14.94 -3.30
C LEU A 121 -13.96 -14.51 -4.75
N VAL A 122 -13.67 -15.46 -5.65
CA VAL A 122 -13.89 -15.27 -7.09
C VAL A 122 -15.35 -15.57 -7.35
N LYS A 123 -16.22 -14.57 -7.18
CA LYS A 123 -17.53 -14.57 -7.86
C LYS A 123 -17.41 -13.56 -8.99
N ASP A 124 -17.59 -14.02 -10.23
CA ASP A 124 -17.55 -13.18 -11.45
C ASP A 124 -16.19 -12.54 -11.80
N ASN A 125 -15.08 -13.24 -11.51
CA ASN A 125 -13.71 -12.81 -11.85
C ASN A 125 -13.28 -11.46 -11.22
N ALA A 126 -13.98 -11.02 -10.17
CA ALA A 126 -13.66 -9.82 -9.40
C ALA A 126 -12.78 -10.17 -8.20
N LEU A 127 -11.71 -9.39 -7.99
CA LEU A 127 -10.90 -9.44 -6.78
C LEU A 127 -11.47 -8.47 -5.76
N PHE A 128 -11.56 -8.91 -4.50
CA PHE A 128 -11.93 -8.03 -3.40
C PHE A 128 -10.64 -7.47 -2.80
N LEU A 129 -10.50 -6.14 -2.70
CA LEU A 129 -9.48 -5.54 -1.83
C LEU A 129 -10.18 -4.87 -0.68
N VAL A 130 -9.75 -5.20 0.54
CA VAL A 130 -10.13 -4.45 1.73
C VAL A 130 -9.13 -3.31 1.86
N ILE A 131 -9.54 -2.12 1.43
CA ILE A 131 -8.74 -0.90 1.56
C ILE A 131 -9.28 -0.14 2.77
N ARG A 132 -8.66 -0.34 3.94
CA ARG A 132 -9.20 0.10 5.25
C ARG A 132 -10.63 -0.43 5.47
N GLU A 133 -11.63 0.46 5.58
CA GLU A 133 -13.06 0.08 5.72
C GLU A 133 -13.77 -0.12 4.37
N PHE A 134 -13.10 0.17 3.26
CA PHE A 134 -13.71 0.09 1.94
C PHE A 134 -13.46 -1.28 1.31
N LEU A 135 -14.55 -1.98 0.99
CA LEU A 135 -14.50 -3.14 0.12
C LEU A 135 -14.48 -2.66 -1.33
N VAL A 136 -13.40 -2.94 -2.06
CA VAL A 136 -13.19 -2.51 -3.43
C VAL A 136 -13.27 -3.70 -4.37
N TYR A 137 -14.02 -3.53 -5.45
CA TYR A 137 -14.30 -4.57 -6.44
C TYR A 137 -13.44 -4.33 -7.66
N ILE A 138 -12.48 -5.22 -7.86
CA ILE A 138 -11.45 -5.04 -8.86
C ILE A 138 -11.69 -5.97 -10.03
N LYS A 139 -11.73 -5.42 -11.23
CA LYS A 139 -11.64 -6.18 -12.48
C LYS A 139 -10.41 -5.75 -13.28
N SER A 140 -10.01 -6.59 -14.23
CA SER A 140 -8.93 -6.32 -15.19
C SER A 140 -7.57 -6.08 -14.54
N PHE A 141 -7.23 -6.87 -13.52
CA PHE A 141 -5.93 -6.82 -12.86
C PHE A 141 -4.81 -7.26 -13.81
N SER A 142 -3.86 -6.36 -14.08
CA SER A 142 -2.68 -6.65 -14.90
C SER A 142 -1.40 -6.17 -14.22
N ILE A 143 -0.33 -6.96 -14.36
CA ILE A 143 1.01 -6.63 -13.85
C ILE A 143 1.99 -6.64 -15.01
N ARG A 144 2.78 -5.57 -15.16
CA ARG A 144 3.92 -5.50 -16.09
C ARG A 144 5.19 -5.21 -15.29
N LEU A 145 6.22 -6.03 -15.45
CA LEU A 145 7.52 -5.77 -14.82
C LEU A 145 8.40 -4.91 -15.70
N GLU A 146 9.15 -4.03 -15.07
CA GLU A 146 10.21 -3.23 -15.66
C GLU A 146 11.46 -3.36 -14.79
N LYS A 147 12.59 -3.67 -15.43
CA LYS A 147 13.89 -3.69 -14.76
C LYS A 147 14.57 -2.34 -14.95
N ILE A 148 14.78 -1.63 -13.86
CA ILE A 148 15.37 -0.29 -13.84
C ILE A 148 16.80 -0.40 -13.31
N PRO A 149 17.83 -0.19 -14.16
CA PRO A 149 19.21 -0.09 -13.71
C PRO A 149 19.39 1.07 -12.73
N THR A 150 20.21 0.91 -11.69
CA THR A 150 20.57 2.01 -10.80
C THR A 150 22.02 2.44 -11.04
N ASP A 151 22.26 3.74 -11.07
CA ASP A 151 23.59 4.33 -11.28
C ASP A 151 24.48 4.32 -10.03
N GLY A 152 24.10 3.52 -9.03
CA GLY A 152 24.80 3.39 -7.76
C GLY A 152 24.10 2.46 -6.77
N PRO A 153 24.65 2.34 -5.55
CA PRO A 153 24.07 1.50 -4.52
C PRO A 153 22.64 1.97 -4.21
N ILE A 154 21.70 1.03 -4.26
CA ILE A 154 20.35 1.30 -3.78
C ILE A 154 20.46 1.59 -2.29
N HIS A 155 20.19 2.84 -1.91
CA HIS A 155 19.83 3.16 -0.55
C HIS A 155 18.54 2.41 -0.27
N LEU A 156 18.68 1.25 0.37
CA LEU A 156 17.52 0.57 0.93
C LEU A 156 16.76 1.61 1.73
N PRO A 157 15.43 1.72 1.57
CA PRO A 157 14.65 2.44 2.56
C PRO A 157 15.10 1.86 3.88
N ARG A 158 15.72 2.71 4.71
CA ARG A 158 16.16 2.35 6.05
C ARG A 158 14.96 1.63 6.63
N ILE A 159 15.09 0.31 6.91
CA ILE A 159 14.00 -0.58 7.40
C ILE A 159 13.05 0.34 8.13
N PRO A 160 11.80 0.57 7.62
CA PRO A 160 11.06 1.78 7.94
C PRO A 160 11.24 1.96 9.42
N TYR A 161 11.99 3.01 9.81
CA TYR A 161 12.12 3.34 11.21
C TYR A 161 10.68 3.30 11.67
N TYR A 162 10.35 2.34 12.52
CA TYR A 162 8.98 1.97 12.86
C TYR A 162 8.27 3.29 13.17
N ASP A 163 7.57 3.82 12.16
CA ASP A 163 6.98 5.15 12.25
C ASP A 163 5.68 4.84 12.93
N ASP A 164 5.80 4.71 14.24
CA ASP A 164 4.65 4.46 15.08
C ASP A 164 3.76 5.66 14.91
N LYS A 165 2.76 5.58 14.03
CA LYS A 165 1.80 6.65 13.87
C LYS A 165 1.05 6.95 15.16
N CYS A 166 1.10 6.06 16.17
CA CYS A 166 0.62 6.36 17.51
C CYS A 166 1.50 7.36 18.28
N SER A 167 2.75 7.57 17.87
CA SER A 167 3.62 8.61 18.45
C SER A 167 3.15 10.04 18.16
N GLU A 168 2.35 10.23 17.11
CA GLU A 168 1.69 11.51 16.80
C GLU A 168 0.42 11.73 17.65
N GLU A 169 0.11 10.81 18.58
CA GLU A 169 -1.10 10.80 19.41
C GLU A 169 -2.41 11.11 18.63
N PRO A 170 -2.68 10.40 17.52
CA PRO A 170 -3.78 10.75 16.63
C PRO A 170 -5.17 10.44 17.21
N CYS A 171 -5.27 9.64 18.28
CA CYS A 171 -6.53 9.19 18.85
C CYS A 171 -7.01 10.14 19.97
N GLN A 172 -8.25 10.63 19.87
CA GLN A 172 -8.87 11.55 20.82
C GLN A 172 -9.70 10.79 21.87
N ASN A 173 -10.22 11.53 22.86
CA ASN A 173 -11.19 11.03 23.84
C ASN A 173 -10.75 9.76 24.58
N ASN A 174 -9.46 9.74 24.94
CA ASN A 174 -8.84 8.68 25.73
C ASN A 174 -8.87 7.31 25.05
N ALA A 175 -9.00 7.28 23.71
CA ALA A 175 -8.94 6.09 22.90
C ALA A 175 -7.52 5.50 22.85
N THR A 176 -7.43 4.17 22.72
CA THR A 176 -6.16 3.47 22.63
C THR A 176 -5.69 3.45 21.18
N CYS A 177 -4.50 3.99 20.92
CA CYS A 177 -3.88 3.87 19.61
C CYS A 177 -3.16 2.53 19.50
N VAL A 178 -3.53 1.74 18.49
CA VAL A 178 -2.91 0.46 18.16
C VAL A 178 -2.19 0.62 16.84
N SER A 179 -0.86 0.50 16.87
CA SER A 179 -0.06 0.46 15.65
C SER A 179 -0.21 -0.90 14.99
N ASN A 180 -0.69 -0.90 13.75
CA ASN A 180 -0.96 -2.11 12.96
C ASN A 180 0.06 -2.29 11.82
N GLY A 181 1.20 -1.59 11.86
CA GLY A 181 2.25 -1.71 10.85
C GLY A 181 3.17 -0.50 10.79
N TYR A 182 3.88 -0.37 9.67
CA TYR A 182 4.93 0.62 9.48
C TYR A 182 4.43 2.04 9.18
N THR A 183 3.18 2.19 8.72
CA THR A 183 2.56 3.49 8.36
C THR A 183 1.10 3.61 8.83
N VAL A 184 0.56 2.61 9.53
CA VAL A 184 -0.87 2.49 9.81
C VAL A 184 -1.11 2.33 11.31
N TYR A 185 -2.03 3.13 11.83
CA TYR A 185 -2.58 2.98 13.18
C TYR A 185 -4.09 2.81 13.11
N GLN A 186 -4.64 2.29 14.21
CA GLN A 186 -6.06 2.21 14.45
C GLN A 186 -6.37 2.75 15.84
N CYS A 187 -7.40 3.57 15.97
CA CYS A 187 -7.90 4.00 17.27
C CYS A 187 -8.97 3.03 17.76
N GLU A 188 -8.73 2.40 18.90
CA GLU A 188 -9.74 1.67 19.66
C GLU A 188 -10.50 2.67 20.53
N CYS A 189 -11.68 3.08 20.04
CA CYS A 189 -12.50 4.08 20.71
C CYS A 189 -13.07 3.59 22.03
N THR A 190 -13.04 4.47 23.03
CA THR A 190 -13.74 4.28 24.30
C THR A 190 -15.26 4.28 24.08
N LYS A 191 -15.99 3.66 25.02
CA LYS A 191 -17.46 3.61 24.97
C LYS A 191 -18.03 5.03 24.95
N GLY A 192 -18.92 5.30 23.99
CA GLY A 192 -19.48 6.64 23.77
C GLY A 192 -18.80 7.42 22.65
N TRP A 193 -17.72 6.89 22.06
CA TRP A 193 -17.00 7.57 20.96
C TRP A 193 -16.89 6.68 19.72
N LYS A 194 -16.84 7.32 18.56
CA LYS A 194 -16.63 6.71 17.24
C LYS A 194 -15.89 7.69 16.31
N GLY A 195 -15.55 7.25 15.11
CA GLY A 195 -14.77 8.04 14.14
C GLY A 195 -13.32 7.55 14.07
N LYS A 196 -12.58 8.03 13.07
CA LYS A 196 -11.22 7.55 12.78
C LYS A 196 -10.25 7.84 13.92
N HIS A 197 -10.44 8.99 14.55
CA HIS A 197 -9.68 9.50 15.67
C HIS A 197 -10.50 9.46 16.96
N CYS A 198 -11.63 8.72 16.97
CA CYS A 198 -12.58 8.71 18.08
C CYS A 198 -13.12 10.10 18.46
N GLU A 199 -13.25 10.97 17.46
CA GLU A 199 -13.63 12.39 17.58
C GLU A 199 -15.15 12.62 17.64
N VAL A 200 -15.96 11.61 17.34
CA VAL A 200 -17.42 11.72 17.23
C VAL A 200 -18.09 11.09 18.45
N ASP A 201 -18.88 11.89 19.16
CA ASP A 201 -19.72 11.43 20.27
C ASP A 201 -20.88 10.54 19.75
N VAL A 202 -21.09 9.40 20.39
CA VAL A 202 -22.16 8.46 20.11
C VAL A 202 -23.37 8.86 20.93
N ASN A 203 -24.31 9.60 20.34
CA ASN A 203 -25.55 9.97 21.03
C ASN A 203 -26.37 8.75 21.50
N GLU A 204 -26.23 8.38 22.79
CA GLU A 204 -26.93 7.23 23.37
C GLU A 204 -28.42 7.49 23.60
N CYS A 205 -28.85 8.75 23.60
CA CYS A 205 -30.27 9.13 23.72
C CYS A 205 -31.09 8.68 22.50
N THR A 206 -30.44 8.34 21.39
CA THR A 206 -31.12 7.77 20.20
C THR A 206 -31.36 6.26 20.31
N LYS A 207 -30.62 5.55 21.16
CA LYS A 207 -30.79 4.10 21.38
C LYS A 207 -31.94 3.78 22.33
N TYR A 208 -32.31 4.74 23.17
CA TYR A 208 -33.43 4.64 24.10
C TYR A 208 -34.34 5.85 23.89
N PRO A 209 -35.24 5.84 22.89
CA PRO A 209 -36.32 6.81 22.87
C PRO A 209 -37.06 6.69 24.21
N LEU A 210 -37.16 7.79 24.95
CA LEU A 210 -37.92 7.83 26.19
C LEU A 210 -39.32 7.28 25.92
N PRO A 211 -39.87 6.39 26.76
CA PRO A 211 -41.29 6.09 26.71
C PRO A 211 -42.05 7.42 26.81
N GLN A 212 -43.03 7.65 25.94
CA GLN A 212 -43.86 8.86 25.86
C GLN A 212 -44.73 9.11 27.12
N GLN A 213 -44.29 8.74 28.32
CA GLN A 213 -45.09 8.79 29.55
C GLN A 213 -44.70 9.88 30.54
N TRP A 214 -43.76 10.78 30.19
CA TRP A 214 -43.44 11.93 31.04
C TRP A 214 -43.79 13.26 30.35
N LYS A 215 -45.04 13.39 29.92
CA LYS A 215 -45.66 14.72 29.87
C LYS A 215 -45.92 15.13 31.31
N MET A 216 -45.14 16.09 31.79
CA MET A 216 -45.38 16.76 33.08
C MET A 216 -46.84 17.23 33.14
N HIS A 217 -47.55 16.77 34.17
CA HIS A 217 -48.77 17.41 34.67
C HIS A 217 -48.39 18.27 35.87
#